data_AF-A0AAI8BHU9-F1
#
_entry.id   AF-A0AAI8BHU9-F1
#
_cell.length_a   1.000
_cell.length_b   1.000
_cell.length_c   1.000
_cell.angle_alpha   90.00
_cell.angle_beta   90.00
_cell.angle_gamma   90.00
#
_symmetry.space_group_name_H-M   'P 1'
#
loop_
_entity.id
_entity.type
_entity.pdbx_description
1 polymer ?
#
loop_
_entity_poly.entity_id
_entity_poly.type
_entity_poly.pdbx_seq_one_letter_code
_entity_poly.pdbx_strand_id
1 'polypeptide(L)' 'MSGLAEVNFKDGKREIPSCYYEFAKRYPDNSGKLYQGFVAKSADKIFESTNTK' A
#
# COMPACT_ATOMS: atom_id res chain seq x y z
N MET A 1 -3.02 8.17 3.61
CA MET A 1 -3.23 9.11 2.49
C MET A 1 -1.95 9.07 1.66
N SER A 2 -2.03 8.67 0.39
CA SER A 2 -0.85 8.64 -0.49
C SER A 2 -0.54 10.05 -0.97
N GLY A 3 0.74 10.42 -1.05
CA GLY A 3 1.15 11.68 -1.68
C GLY A 3 1.09 11.61 -3.21
N LEU A 4 1.03 12.76 -3.88
CA LEU A 4 1.30 12.87 -5.32
C LEU A 4 2.77 13.21 -5.56
N ALA A 5 3.34 12.68 -6.63
CA ALA A 5 4.70 13.00 -7.07
C ALA A 5 4.69 13.44 -8.55
N GLU A 6 5.44 14.50 -8.87
CA GLU A 6 5.63 14.97 -10.24
C GLU A 6 6.65 14.09 -10.97
N VAL A 7 6.25 13.53 -12.12
CA VAL A 7 7.10 12.67 -12.95
C VAL A 7 7.18 13.23 -14.36
N ASN A 8 8.39 13.22 -14.94
CA ASN A 8 8.63 13.62 -16.32
C ASN A 8 8.29 12.48 -17.28
N PHE A 9 7.24 12.64 -18.07
CA PHE A 9 6.91 11.77 -19.20
C PHE A 9 7.46 12.36 -20.51
N LYS A 10 7.47 11.56 -21.58
CA LYS A 10 7.95 11.99 -22.90
C LYS A 10 7.14 13.16 -23.48
N ASP A 11 5.90 13.32 -23.04
CA ASP A 11 4.93 14.35 -23.46
C ASP A 11 4.72 15.45 -22.41
N GLY A 12 5.47 15.43 -21.29
CA GLY A 12 5.42 16.48 -20.27
C GLY A 12 5.39 15.95 -18.84
N LYS A 13 5.32 16.87 -17.88
CA LYS A 13 5.24 16.56 -16.45
C LYS A 13 3.80 16.21 -16.07
N ARG A 14 3.62 15.14 -15.29
CA ARG A 14 2.32 14.76 -14.73
C ARG A 14 2.47 14.37 -13.27
N GLU A 15 1.48 14.69 -12.47
CA GLU A 15 1.36 14.19 -11.10
C GLU A 15 0.78 12.78 -11.11
N ILE A 16 1.42 11.87 -10.39
CA ILE A 16 0.94 10.49 -10.21
C ILE A 16 0.84 10.14 -8.72
N PRO A 17 -0.05 9.22 -8.34
CA PRO A 17 -0.03 8.62 -7.01
C PRO A 17 1.34 8.02 -6.71
N SER A 18 1.90 8.39 -5.57
CA SER A 18 3.19 7.87 -5.10
C SER A 18 2.99 6.74 -4.08
N CYS A 19 3.65 6.83 -2.93
CA CYS A 19 3.61 5.82 -1.89
C CYS A 19 2.73 6.28 -0.72
N TYR A 20 2.22 5.31 0.02
CA TYR A 20 1.56 5.54 1.31
C TYR A 20 2.25 4.75 2.41
N TYR A 21 2.13 5.25 3.63
CA TYR A 21 2.54 4.54 4.83
C TYR A 21 1.40 3.69 5.37
N GLU A 22 1.70 2.44 5.69
CA GLU A 22 0.77 1.51 6.32
C GLU A 22 1.34 0.99 7.65
N PHE A 23 0.47 0.81 8.64
CA PHE A 23 0.83 0.27 9.95
C PHE A 23 0.20 -1.11 10.12
N ALA A 24 1.02 -2.11 10.44
CA ALA A 24 0.56 -3.48 10.68
C ALA A 24 0.92 -3.94 12.10
N LYS A 25 -0.07 -4.39 12.86
CA LYS A 25 0.12 -5.05 14.15
C LYS A 25 0.06 -6.56 13.98
N ARG A 26 1.13 -7.26 14.36
CA ARG A 26 1.22 -8.72 14.31
C ARG A 26 0.88 -9.33 15.67
N TYR A 27 0.13 -10.42 15.65
CA TYR A 27 -0.22 -11.20 16.84
C TYR A 27 0.52 -12.55 16.83
N PRO A 28 0.88 -13.09 18.02
CA PRO A 28 1.46 -14.42 18.12
C PRO A 28 0.44 -15.50 17.75
N ASP A 29 0.91 -16.55 17.10
CA ASP A 29 0.14 -17.77 16.84
C ASP A 29 0.07 -18.68 18.09
N ASN A 30 -0.58 -19.84 17.95
CA ASN A 30 -0.71 -20.83 19.03
C ASN A 30 0.63 -21.41 19.51
N SER A 31 1.71 -21.20 18.77
CA SER A 31 3.08 -21.55 19.15
C SER A 31 3.84 -20.38 19.77
N GLY A 32 3.19 -19.23 19.97
CA GLY A 32 3.78 -18.01 20.50
C GLY A 32 4.60 -17.21 19.47
N LYS A 33 4.65 -17.64 18.21
CA LYS A 33 5.46 -16.98 17.17
C LYS A 33 4.63 -15.93 16.45
N LEU A 34 5.22 -14.77 16.18
CA LEU A 34 4.55 -13.73 15.41
C LEU A 34 4.26 -14.21 13.97
N TYR A 35 3.00 -14.09 13.54
CA TYR A 35 2.61 -14.39 12.17
C TYR A 35 3.43 -13.55 11.17
N GLN A 36 4.21 -14.23 10.33
CA GLN A 36 5.09 -13.60 9.34
C GLN A 36 4.44 -13.42 7.96
N GLY A 37 3.35 -14.15 7.69
CA GLY A 37 2.68 -14.09 6.39
C GLY A 37 1.95 -12.78 6.13
N PHE A 38 1.37 -12.69 4.94
CA PHE A 38 0.43 -11.64 4.56
C PHE A 38 -0.99 -12.20 4.66
N VAL A 39 -1.95 -11.38 5.10
CA VAL A 39 -3.36 -11.78 5.08
C VAL A 39 -3.93 -11.36 3.74
N ALA A 40 -4.31 -12.30 2.88
CA ALA A 40 -4.84 -12.01 1.55
C ALA A 40 -6.06 -11.06 1.59
N LYS A 41 -6.91 -11.15 2.63
CA LYS A 41 -8.03 -10.22 2.86
C LYS A 41 -7.63 -8.78 3.20
N SER A 42 -6.40 -8.54 3.66
CA SER A 42 -5.84 -7.19 3.81
C SER A 42 -5.23 -6.68 2.50
N ALA A 43 -4.88 -7.57 1.58
CA ALA A 43 -4.29 -7.22 0.29
C ALA A 43 -5.29 -6.61 -0.70
N ASP A 44 -6.59 -6.90 -0.58
CA ASP A 44 -7.62 -6.27 -1.43
C ASP A 44 -7.68 -4.74 -1.24
N LYS A 45 -7.46 -4.25 -0.01
CA LYS A 45 -7.44 -2.81 0.29
C LYS A 45 -6.15 -2.09 -0.12
N ILE A 46 -5.11 -2.84 -0.47
CA ILE A 46 -3.84 -2.28 -0.97
C ILE A 46 -4.03 -1.78 -2.41
N PHE A 47 -4.84 -2.49 -3.22
CA PHE A 47 -5.11 -2.14 -4.61
C PHE A 47 -6.21 -1.08 -4.82
N GLU A 48 -7.09 -0.85 -3.84
CA GLU A 48 -8.13 0.18 -3.94
C GLU A 48 -7.63 1.61 -3.62
N SER A 49 -6.39 1.76 -3.15
CA SER A 49 -5.81 3.07 -2.77
C SER A 49 -5.49 4.00 -3.95
N THR A 50 -5.59 3.50 -5.19
CA THR A 50 -5.33 4.24 -6.43
C THR A 50 -6.52 4.29 -7.39
N ASN A 51 -7.68 3.76 -6.98
CA ASN A 51 -8.89 3.79 -7.80
C ASN A 51 -9.57 5.17 -7.70
N THR A 52 -9.33 6.01 -8.69
CA THR A 52 -10.05 7.29 -8.87
C THR A 52 -11.22 7.05 -9.82
N LYS A 53 -12.44 7.32 -9.34
CA LYS A 53 -13.61 7.49 -10.21
C LYS A 53 -13.50 8.79 -10.99
#